data_AF-T2MJG4-F1
#
_entry.id   AF-T2MJG4-F1
#
_cell.length_a   1.000
_cell.length_b   1.000
_cell.length_c   1.000
_cell.angle_alpha   90.00
_cell.angle_beta   90.00
_cell.angle_gamma   90.00
#
_symmetry.space_group_name_H-M   'P 1'
#
loop_
_entity.id
_entity.type
_entity.pdbx_description
1 polymer ?
#
loop_
_entity_poly.entity_id
_entity_poly.type
_entity_poly.pdbx_seq_one_letter_code
_entity_poly.pdbx_strand_id
1 'polypeptide(L)'
;FHLSGVVTQPVSHTPAKQVYKVAITFDRGRITSCQCTCCETATWCEHITAVCLYRVINKNSIVLRAPVSESLTKLDRDQLQKFAQYLISGLPPQILPTAQRLLDQLLSSKESEINILAGAPDPTAGASLSEEANWVLDKVALCENIKKILARFCGPTPLFYLNCDASNTLTAPPPISMQWSNYIRSFQGHEPEALWNLLFIVRHMSAQRDKNSEYLLEYITKECLLCYQMMYYWVTSSSSFQVCTDKQNHNGNLYGQLHSKRDLARHSSAHLMDEIVKLWELIVMSPHLSAQEKANIMLKLQTWNDQVKDAARKGQGQTNSNSFNVKMYKDFSGFKTAQIAGTKDWQQFYSIIGLSQEKVMKDDICRKEKEKENEMQTYGN
;
A
#
# COMPACT_ATOMS: atom_id res chain seq x y z
N PHE A 1 17.72 -5.27 -12.41
CA PHE A 1 17.99 -6.71 -12.22
C PHE A 1 16.86 -7.52 -12.81
N HIS A 2 17.14 -8.76 -13.21
CA HIS A 2 16.13 -9.67 -13.78
C HIS A 2 16.10 -11.00 -13.05
N LEU A 3 14.89 -11.48 -12.80
CA LEU A 3 14.61 -12.83 -12.31
C LEU A 3 13.84 -13.57 -13.40
N SER A 4 14.36 -14.72 -13.80
CA SER A 4 13.67 -15.61 -14.73
C SER A 4 13.49 -16.96 -14.06
N GLY A 5 12.28 -17.49 -14.12
CA GLY A 5 11.90 -18.75 -13.50
C GLY A 5 11.07 -19.62 -14.43
N VAL A 6 11.10 -20.92 -14.18
CA VAL A 6 10.26 -21.89 -14.88
C VAL A 6 9.44 -22.62 -13.82
N VAL A 7 8.12 -22.54 -13.93
CA VAL A 7 7.19 -23.18 -13.01
C VAL A 7 6.56 -24.37 -13.72
N THR A 8 6.67 -25.55 -13.11
CA THR A 8 6.05 -26.78 -13.63
C THR A 8 4.83 -27.12 -12.80
N GLN A 9 3.65 -27.15 -13.42
CA GLN A 9 2.40 -27.50 -12.76
C GLN A 9 1.89 -28.84 -13.27
N PRO A 10 1.49 -29.77 -12.38
CA PRO A 10 0.82 -31.00 -12.79
C PRO A 10 -0.60 -30.66 -13.29
N VAL A 11 -0.95 -31.12 -14.49
CA VAL A 11 -2.30 -30.94 -15.03
C VAL A 11 -3.19 -32.04 -14.43
N SER A 12 -4.26 -31.64 -13.74
CA SER A 12 -5.29 -32.56 -13.28
C SER A 12 -5.77 -33.42 -14.45
N HIS A 13 -5.66 -34.75 -14.33
CA HIS A 13 -6.08 -35.78 -15.29
C HIS A 13 -5.15 -36.14 -16.46
N THR A 14 -3.91 -35.64 -16.54
CA THR A 14 -2.91 -36.17 -17.49
C THR A 14 -1.50 -36.25 -16.88
N PRO A 15 -0.62 -37.16 -17.32
CA PRO A 15 0.78 -37.19 -16.89
C PRO A 15 1.62 -36.03 -17.46
N ALA A 16 1.02 -35.16 -18.30
CA ALA A 16 1.69 -34.02 -18.90
C ALA A 16 1.87 -32.89 -17.87
N LYS A 17 3.10 -32.41 -17.71
CA LYS A 17 3.42 -31.23 -16.90
C LYS A 17 3.37 -30.00 -17.81
N GLN A 18 2.54 -29.02 -17.47
CA GLN A 18 2.61 -27.72 -18.14
C GLN A 18 3.77 -26.92 -17.56
N VAL A 19 4.49 -26.24 -18.44
CA VAL A 19 5.69 -25.48 -18.12
C VAL A 19 5.42 -24.02 -18.43
N TYR A 20 5.40 -23.19 -17.38
CA TYR A 20 5.21 -21.75 -17.50
C TYR A 20 6.53 -21.03 -17.30
N LYS A 21 6.86 -20.14 -18.24
CA LYS A 21 8.05 -19.28 -18.15
C LYS A 21 7.64 -17.95 -17.55
N VAL A 22 8.36 -17.52 -16.53
CA VAL A 22 8.11 -16.28 -15.80
C VAL A 22 9.35 -15.40 -15.89
N ALA A 23 9.15 -14.13 -16.22
CA ALA A 23 10.19 -13.11 -16.19
C ALA A 23 9.71 -11.93 -15.33
N ILE A 24 10.56 -11.50 -14.40
CA ILE A 24 10.27 -10.41 -13.46
C ILE A 24 11.45 -9.45 -13.49
N THR A 25 11.13 -8.18 -13.69
CA THR A 25 12.12 -7.10 -13.76
C THR A 25 12.07 -6.29 -12.49
N PHE A 26 13.26 -5.95 -11.98
CA PHE A 26 13.43 -5.17 -10.76
C PHE A 26 14.22 -3.91 -11.05
N ASP A 27 13.73 -2.80 -10.52
CA ASP A 27 14.41 -1.52 -10.53
C ASP A 27 14.32 -0.84 -9.16
N ARG A 28 15.45 -0.33 -8.66
CA ARG A 28 15.58 0.34 -7.35
C ARG A 28 14.81 -0.34 -6.20
N GLY A 29 14.87 -1.66 -6.13
CA GLY A 29 14.22 -2.47 -5.09
C GLY A 29 12.72 -2.73 -5.30
N ARG A 30 12.15 -2.32 -6.45
CA ARG A 30 10.74 -2.52 -6.81
C ARG A 30 10.61 -3.45 -8.01
N ILE A 31 9.49 -4.17 -8.07
CA ILE A 31 9.11 -4.94 -9.25
C ILE A 31 8.44 -3.99 -10.24
N THR A 32 9.03 -3.89 -11.45
CA THR A 32 8.63 -2.95 -12.51
C THR A 32 7.89 -3.59 -13.67
N SER A 33 8.08 -4.89 -13.91
CA SER A 33 7.23 -5.67 -14.80
C SER A 33 7.24 -7.15 -14.44
N CYS A 34 6.12 -7.81 -14.69
CA CYS A 34 5.95 -9.25 -14.57
C CYS A 34 5.40 -9.78 -15.90
N GLN A 35 5.98 -10.86 -16.40
CA GLN A 35 5.50 -11.56 -17.58
C GLN A 35 5.44 -13.05 -17.26
N CYS A 36 4.31 -13.67 -17.57
CA CYS A 36 4.14 -15.11 -17.50
C CYS A 36 3.54 -15.61 -18.81
N THR A 37 3.88 -16.83 -19.20
CA THR A 37 3.28 -17.50 -20.37
C THR A 37 1.93 -18.14 -20.06
N CYS A 38 1.37 -17.97 -18.85
CA CYS A 38 0.00 -18.36 -18.55
C CYS A 38 -0.99 -17.43 -19.25
N CYS A 39 -2.13 -17.97 -19.71
CA CYS A 39 -3.17 -17.19 -20.38
C CYS A 39 -4.00 -16.28 -19.44
N GLU A 40 -3.54 -16.05 -18.21
CA GLU A 40 -4.24 -15.17 -17.27
C GLU A 40 -4.11 -13.70 -17.69
N THR A 41 -5.22 -12.97 -17.60
CA THR A 41 -5.27 -11.53 -17.88
C THR A 41 -4.77 -10.69 -16.70
N ALA A 42 -4.56 -11.30 -15.54
CA ALA A 42 -4.07 -10.62 -14.35
C ALA A 42 -2.55 -10.36 -14.46
N THR A 43 -2.12 -9.20 -13.97
CA THR A 43 -0.69 -8.85 -13.88
C THR A 43 0.08 -9.75 -12.90
N TRP A 44 -0.61 -10.37 -11.95
CA TRP A 44 -0.08 -11.28 -10.94
C TRP A 44 -0.83 -12.61 -11.00
N CYS A 45 -0.16 -13.64 -11.51
CA CYS A 45 -0.66 -15.01 -11.48
C CYS A 45 0.00 -15.83 -10.36
N GLU A 46 -0.51 -17.04 -10.12
CA GLU A 46 0.07 -17.97 -9.15
C GLU A 46 1.53 -18.31 -9.46
N HIS A 47 1.92 -18.39 -10.74
CA HIS A 47 3.29 -18.69 -11.16
C HIS A 47 4.25 -17.55 -10.84
N ILE A 48 3.83 -16.30 -11.04
CA ILE A 48 4.62 -15.11 -10.68
C ILE A 48 4.83 -15.08 -9.16
N THR A 49 3.75 -15.28 -8.40
CA THR A 49 3.81 -15.34 -6.94
C THR A 49 4.74 -16.46 -6.46
N ALA A 50 4.65 -17.64 -7.05
CA ALA A 50 5.52 -18.77 -6.71
C ALA A 50 7.00 -18.46 -6.94
N VAL A 51 7.35 -17.85 -8.08
CA VAL A 51 8.75 -17.45 -8.38
C VAL A 51 9.24 -16.39 -7.39
N CYS A 52 8.42 -15.39 -7.06
CA CYS A 52 8.74 -14.39 -6.04
C CYS A 52 8.97 -15.02 -4.65
N LEU A 53 8.06 -15.89 -4.20
CA LEU A 53 8.17 -16.56 -2.90
C LEU A 53 9.39 -17.48 -2.83
N TYR A 54 9.62 -18.27 -3.88
CA TYR A 54 10.80 -19.14 -3.97
C TYR A 54 12.11 -18.34 -3.84
N ARG A 55 12.16 -17.15 -4.43
CA ARG A 55 13.29 -16.22 -4.30
C ARG A 55 13.42 -15.61 -2.91
N VAL A 56 12.33 -15.32 -2.21
CA VAL A 56 12.37 -14.83 -0.82
C VAL A 56 12.91 -15.91 0.12
N ILE A 57 12.44 -17.15 -0.05
CA ILE A 57 12.87 -18.29 0.77
C ILE A 57 14.35 -18.62 0.50
N ASN A 58 14.74 -18.64 -0.79
CA ASN A 58 16.08 -19.05 -1.21
C ASN A 58 16.97 -17.86 -1.61
N LYS A 59 17.00 -16.82 -0.77
CA LYS A 59 17.68 -15.55 -1.07
C LYS A 59 19.16 -15.69 -1.45
N ASN A 60 19.88 -16.68 -0.92
CA ASN A 60 21.32 -16.86 -1.11
C ASN A 60 21.66 -17.74 -2.32
N SER A 61 20.73 -18.57 -2.80
CA SER A 61 21.00 -19.49 -3.91
C SER A 61 20.65 -18.90 -5.27
N ILE A 62 19.82 -17.84 -5.31
CA ILE A 62 19.36 -17.22 -6.55
C ILE A 62 20.16 -15.95 -6.80
N VAL A 63 21.06 -16.00 -7.78
CA VAL A 63 21.81 -14.83 -8.24
C VAL A 63 20.93 -13.98 -9.15
N LEU A 64 20.72 -12.72 -8.79
CA LEU A 64 20.08 -11.73 -9.66
C LEU A 64 21.02 -11.38 -10.80
N ARG A 65 20.50 -11.38 -12.03
CA ARG A 65 21.30 -11.02 -13.20
C ARG A 65 21.23 -9.51 -13.45
N ALA A 66 22.38 -8.95 -13.80
CA ALA A 66 22.49 -7.60 -14.35
C ALA A 66 21.69 -7.48 -15.66
N PRO A 67 21.40 -6.26 -16.14
CA PRO A 67 20.89 -6.05 -17.49
C PRO A 67 21.73 -6.81 -18.53
N VAL A 68 21.08 -7.28 -19.58
CA VAL A 68 21.71 -8.04 -20.66
C VAL A 68 22.75 -7.17 -21.35
N SER A 69 22.51 -5.87 -21.56
CA SER A 69 23.50 -4.94 -22.11
C SER A 69 24.84 -4.97 -21.34
N GLU A 70 24.80 -4.92 -20.01
CA GLU A 70 26.01 -4.97 -19.17
C GLU A 70 26.76 -6.31 -19.31
N SER A 71 26.02 -7.39 -19.53
CA SER A 71 26.62 -8.71 -19.77
C SER A 71 27.23 -8.79 -21.16
N LEU A 72 26.61 -8.17 -22.18
CA LEU A 72 27.12 -8.14 -23.55
C LEU A 72 28.43 -7.33 -23.65
N THR A 73 28.57 -6.23 -22.90
CA THR A 73 29.81 -5.43 -22.87
C THR A 73 31.01 -6.21 -22.33
N LYS A 74 30.79 -7.26 -21.54
CA LYS A 74 31.86 -8.10 -20.96
C LYS A 74 32.32 -9.22 -21.91
N LEU A 75 31.66 -9.41 -23.06
CA LEU A 75 31.94 -10.50 -24.00
C LEU A 75 32.89 -10.06 -25.11
N ASP A 76 33.84 -10.93 -25.46
CA ASP A 76 34.71 -10.76 -26.63
C ASP A 76 33.94 -10.98 -27.95
N ARG A 77 34.51 -10.51 -29.07
CA ARG A 77 33.89 -10.61 -30.41
C ARG A 77 33.48 -12.04 -30.77
N ASP A 78 34.34 -13.03 -30.51
CA ASP A 78 34.06 -14.44 -30.80
C ASP A 78 32.95 -15.00 -29.91
N GLN A 79 32.92 -14.58 -28.64
CA GLN A 79 31.88 -14.98 -27.69
C GLN A 79 30.53 -14.35 -28.06
N LEU A 80 30.53 -13.10 -28.53
CA LEU A 80 29.34 -12.42 -29.02
C LEU A 80 28.78 -13.08 -30.29
N GLN A 81 29.64 -13.50 -31.21
CA GLN A 81 29.23 -14.23 -32.41
C GLN A 81 28.61 -15.59 -32.06
N LYS A 82 29.23 -16.34 -31.14
CA LYS A 82 28.65 -17.59 -30.62
C LYS A 82 27.31 -17.33 -29.94
N PHE A 83 27.23 -16.31 -29.08
CA PHE A 83 25.98 -15.92 -28.42
C PHE A 83 24.86 -15.65 -29.43
N ALA A 84 25.12 -14.88 -30.48
CA ALA A 84 24.14 -14.60 -31.53
C ALA A 84 23.68 -15.87 -32.26
N GLN A 85 24.61 -16.77 -32.61
CA GLN A 85 24.30 -18.05 -33.26
C GLN A 85 23.41 -18.95 -32.38
N TYR A 86 23.77 -19.10 -31.10
CA TYR A 86 22.99 -19.89 -30.15
C TYR A 86 21.62 -19.24 -29.84
N LEU A 87 21.54 -17.91 -29.82
CA LEU A 87 20.28 -17.19 -29.64
C LEU A 87 19.33 -17.43 -30.82
N ILE A 88 19.83 -17.39 -32.06
CA ILE A 88 19.04 -17.70 -33.26
C ILE A 88 18.58 -19.17 -33.24
N SER A 89 19.46 -20.10 -32.83
CA SER A 89 19.10 -21.52 -32.73
C SER A 89 18.10 -21.82 -31.61
N GLY A 90 18.07 -21.02 -30.54
CA GLY A 90 17.23 -21.27 -29.36
C GLY A 90 15.86 -20.60 -29.41
N LEU A 91 15.65 -19.65 -30.32
CA LEU A 91 14.38 -18.92 -30.47
C LEU A 91 13.48 -19.54 -31.55
N PRO A 92 12.16 -19.34 -31.51
CA PRO A 92 11.24 -19.83 -32.55
C PRO A 92 11.59 -19.25 -33.93
N PRO A 93 11.39 -19.99 -35.03
CA PRO A 93 11.77 -19.54 -36.38
C PRO A 93 11.06 -18.26 -36.85
N GLN A 94 10.03 -17.81 -36.15
CA GLN A 94 9.33 -16.54 -36.37
C GLN A 94 10.24 -15.31 -36.25
N ILE A 95 11.38 -15.42 -35.55
CA ILE A 95 12.34 -14.32 -35.39
C ILE A 95 13.30 -14.18 -36.58
N LEU A 96 13.37 -15.17 -37.49
CA LEU A 96 14.33 -15.17 -38.59
C LEU A 96 14.18 -13.98 -39.55
N PRO A 97 12.97 -13.58 -39.99
CA PRO A 97 12.81 -12.41 -40.85
C PRO A 97 13.28 -11.12 -40.17
N THR A 98 13.04 -10.99 -38.86
CA THR A 98 13.51 -9.85 -38.08
C THR A 98 15.03 -9.83 -37.96
N ALA A 99 15.65 -10.98 -37.70
CA ALA A 99 17.10 -11.13 -37.61
C ALA A 99 17.79 -10.81 -38.95
N GLN A 100 17.25 -11.31 -40.07
CA GLN A 100 17.76 -11.01 -41.42
C GLN A 100 17.70 -9.52 -41.72
N ARG A 101 16.56 -8.86 -41.45
CA ARG A 101 16.42 -7.41 -41.62
C ARG A 101 17.47 -6.62 -40.84
N LEU A 102 17.75 -7.00 -39.58
CA LEU A 102 18.77 -6.33 -38.76
C LEU A 102 20.19 -6.55 -39.29
N LEU A 103 20.50 -7.76 -39.77
CA LEU A 103 21.78 -8.07 -40.41
C LEU A 103 21.97 -7.28 -41.71
N ASP A 104 20.93 -7.21 -42.54
CA ASP A 104 20.96 -6.43 -43.79
C ASP A 104 21.18 -4.94 -43.50
N GLN A 105 20.58 -4.39 -42.43
CA GLN A 105 20.78 -3.00 -42.02
C GLN A 105 22.20 -2.72 -41.52
N LEU A 106 22.82 -3.68 -40.82
CA LEU A 106 24.21 -3.60 -40.34
C LEU A 106 25.23 -3.74 -41.49
N LEU A 107 24.96 -4.61 -42.45
CA LEU A 107 25.83 -4.86 -43.61
C LEU A 107 25.61 -3.82 -44.73
N SER A 108 24.49 -3.10 -44.70
CA SER A 108 24.22 -2.02 -45.64
C SER A 108 25.16 -0.84 -45.42
N SER A 109 25.67 -0.29 -46.52
CA SER A 109 26.50 0.92 -46.55
C SER A 109 25.73 2.23 -46.34
N LYS A 110 24.41 2.16 -46.11
CA LYS A 110 23.60 3.33 -45.71
C LYS A 110 23.69 3.53 -44.20
N GLU A 111 23.77 4.78 -43.76
CA GLU A 111 23.66 5.17 -42.34
C GLU A 111 22.24 4.85 -41.83
N SER A 112 22.04 3.62 -41.38
CA SER A 112 20.82 3.18 -40.71
C SER A 112 20.88 3.58 -39.23
N GLU A 113 19.74 3.68 -38.54
CA GLU A 113 19.69 4.03 -37.11
C GLU A 113 20.61 3.15 -36.25
N ILE A 114 20.78 1.88 -36.63
CA ILE A 114 21.69 0.93 -35.97
C ILE A 114 23.17 1.32 -36.12
N ASN A 115 23.54 1.93 -37.26
CA ASN A 115 24.91 2.35 -37.54
C ASN A 115 25.23 3.73 -36.93
N ILE A 116 24.22 4.56 -36.69
CA ILE A 116 24.36 5.91 -36.11
C ILE A 116 24.32 5.87 -34.57
N LEU A 117 23.48 5.01 -33.99
CA LEU A 117 23.29 4.92 -32.55
C LEU A 117 24.27 3.92 -31.91
N ALA A 118 24.70 4.21 -30.68
CA ALA A 118 25.62 3.36 -29.93
C ALA A 118 25.03 1.99 -29.52
N GLY A 119 23.72 1.80 -29.68
CA GLY A 119 23.02 0.55 -29.39
C GLY A 119 21.51 0.73 -29.29
N ALA A 120 20.77 -0.38 -29.38
CA ALA A 120 19.33 -0.39 -29.13
C ALA A 120 19.02 -0.20 -27.64
N PRO A 121 17.88 0.41 -27.27
CA PRO A 121 17.48 0.51 -25.87
C PRO A 121 17.30 -0.90 -25.27
N ASP A 122 18.05 -1.19 -24.21
CA ASP A 122 18.01 -2.50 -23.56
C ASP A 122 16.70 -2.65 -22.77
N PRO A 123 15.80 -3.58 -23.14
CA PRO A 123 14.54 -3.81 -22.41
C PRO A 123 14.76 -4.36 -21.00
N THR A 124 16.00 -4.76 -20.68
CA THR A 124 16.43 -5.23 -19.37
C THR A 124 17.24 -4.18 -18.60
N ALA A 125 17.58 -3.04 -19.21
CA ALA A 125 17.99 -1.87 -18.45
C ALA A 125 16.71 -1.23 -17.91
N GLY A 126 16.60 -1.10 -16.58
CA GLY A 126 15.46 -0.42 -15.96
C GLY A 126 15.33 1.04 -16.41
N ALA A 127 14.36 1.76 -15.84
CA ALA A 127 14.13 3.16 -16.17
C ALA A 127 15.34 4.04 -15.81
N SER A 128 15.48 5.18 -16.50
CA SER A 128 16.57 6.13 -16.27
C SER A 128 16.54 6.71 -14.84
N LEU A 129 17.67 7.21 -14.33
CA LEU A 129 17.79 7.76 -12.95
C LEU A 129 16.74 8.84 -12.63
N SER A 130 16.30 9.59 -13.64
CA SER A 130 15.27 10.63 -13.52
C SER A 130 13.84 10.11 -13.51
N GLU A 131 13.59 8.90 -14.01
CA GLU A 131 12.25 8.30 -14.06
C GLU A 131 11.92 7.60 -12.74
N GLU A 132 10.69 7.79 -12.25
CA GLU A 132 10.19 7.07 -11.09
C GLU A 132 9.96 5.60 -11.45
N ALA A 133 10.60 4.67 -10.73
CA ALA A 133 10.35 3.25 -10.95
C ALA A 133 8.90 2.92 -10.57
N ASN A 134 8.09 2.58 -11.58
CA ASN A 134 6.68 2.23 -11.40
C ASN A 134 6.57 0.89 -10.66
N TRP A 135 5.84 0.89 -9.55
CA TRP A 135 5.46 -0.34 -8.87
C TRP A 135 4.38 -1.07 -9.67
N VAL A 136 4.60 -2.35 -10.00
CA VAL A 136 3.60 -3.19 -10.67
C VAL A 136 2.47 -3.53 -9.70
N LEU A 137 1.49 -2.66 -9.67
CA LEU A 137 0.22 -2.86 -8.99
C LEU A 137 -0.91 -2.67 -10.02
N ASP A 138 -1.79 -3.65 -10.13
CA ASP A 138 -3.04 -3.47 -10.87
C ASP A 138 -4.00 -2.60 -10.05
N LYS A 139 -3.85 -1.29 -10.22
CA LYS A 139 -4.67 -0.28 -9.56
C LYS A 139 -6.17 -0.48 -9.84
N VAL A 140 -6.53 -0.83 -11.08
CA VAL A 140 -7.94 -0.92 -11.49
C VAL A 140 -8.59 -2.12 -10.81
N ALA A 141 -7.96 -3.29 -10.90
CA ALA A 141 -8.47 -4.49 -10.25
C ALA A 141 -8.55 -4.32 -8.72
N LEU A 142 -7.53 -3.70 -8.10
CA LEU A 142 -7.55 -3.42 -6.67
C LEU A 142 -8.74 -2.52 -6.29
N CYS A 143 -8.90 -1.37 -6.96
CA CYS A 143 -10.00 -0.44 -6.70
C CYS A 143 -11.37 -1.11 -6.87
N GLU A 144 -11.56 -1.90 -7.93
CA GLU A 144 -12.81 -2.63 -8.14
C GLU A 144 -13.08 -3.67 -7.05
N ASN A 145 -12.05 -4.38 -6.60
CA ASN A 145 -12.18 -5.35 -5.52
C ASN A 145 -12.54 -4.66 -4.20
N ILE A 146 -11.91 -3.53 -3.88
CA ILE A 146 -12.27 -2.72 -2.70
C ILE A 146 -13.72 -2.25 -2.80
N LYS A 147 -14.16 -1.73 -3.96
CA LYS A 147 -15.56 -1.33 -4.17
C LYS A 147 -16.54 -2.48 -3.94
N LYS A 148 -16.25 -3.68 -4.45
CA LYS A 148 -17.09 -4.88 -4.26
C LYS A 148 -17.16 -5.28 -2.78
N ILE A 149 -16.03 -5.24 -2.07
CA ILE A 149 -15.96 -5.52 -0.63
C ILE A 149 -16.79 -4.49 0.14
N LEU A 150 -16.60 -3.20 -0.13
CA LEU A 150 -17.35 -2.12 0.51
C LEU A 150 -18.84 -2.19 0.22
N ALA A 151 -19.24 -2.52 -1.01
CA ALA A 151 -20.65 -2.68 -1.39
C ALA A 151 -21.30 -3.87 -0.66
N ARG A 152 -20.59 -5.00 -0.52
CA ARG A 152 -21.08 -6.15 0.26
C ARG A 152 -21.17 -5.85 1.75
N PHE A 153 -20.19 -5.12 2.28
CA PHE A 153 -20.08 -4.81 3.71
C PHE A 153 -21.09 -3.75 4.16
N CYS A 154 -21.24 -2.67 3.37
CA CYS A 154 -22.13 -1.56 3.66
C CYS A 154 -23.56 -1.75 3.12
N GLY A 155 -23.76 -2.68 2.18
CA GLY A 155 -25.05 -2.94 1.54
C GLY A 155 -25.98 -3.83 2.37
N PRO A 156 -27.29 -3.87 2.02
CA PRO A 156 -28.25 -4.73 2.68
C PRO A 156 -27.96 -6.20 2.33
N THR A 157 -27.50 -6.99 3.32
CA THR A 157 -27.29 -8.42 3.14
C THR A 157 -28.65 -9.14 3.09
N PRO A 158 -28.89 -10.09 2.17
CA PRO A 158 -30.06 -10.96 2.27
C PRO A 158 -29.98 -11.74 3.59
N LEU A 159 -31.09 -11.78 4.32
CA LEU A 159 -31.22 -12.41 5.64
C LEU A 159 -31.10 -13.94 5.54
N PHE A 160 -29.89 -14.48 5.41
CA PHE A 160 -29.63 -15.88 5.72
C PHE A 160 -29.18 -15.98 7.18
N TYR A 161 -30.14 -16.37 8.02
CA TYR A 161 -29.97 -16.64 9.44
C TYR A 161 -29.08 -17.89 9.60
N LEU A 162 -27.84 -17.71 10.02
CA LEU A 162 -27.00 -18.76 10.60
C LEU A 162 -26.41 -18.20 11.91
N ASN A 163 -27.27 -18.02 12.91
CA ASN A 163 -26.86 -18.01 14.31
C ASN A 163 -27.49 -19.24 14.94
N CYS A 164 -26.70 -20.27 15.21
CA CYS A 164 -27.11 -21.41 16.03
C CYS A 164 -27.13 -21.09 17.53
N ASP A 165 -26.69 -19.89 17.95
CA ASP A 165 -26.50 -19.59 19.38
C ASP A 165 -27.53 -18.61 19.98
N ALA A 166 -28.51 -18.14 19.19
CA ALA A 166 -29.54 -17.23 19.70
C ALA A 166 -30.84 -17.94 20.16
N SER A 167 -30.91 -19.26 20.04
CA SER A 167 -32.16 -20.02 20.25
C SER A 167 -32.41 -20.46 21.69
N ASN A 168 -31.45 -20.32 22.62
CA ASN A 168 -31.52 -21.00 23.93
C ASN A 168 -31.51 -20.11 25.18
N THR A 169 -31.71 -18.79 25.06
CA THR A 169 -31.95 -17.94 26.24
C THR A 169 -33.13 -17.01 26.01
N LEU A 170 -34.24 -17.27 26.71
CA LEU A 170 -35.50 -16.49 26.72
C LEU A 170 -35.36 -15.07 27.32
N THR A 171 -34.13 -14.63 27.61
CA THR A 171 -33.81 -13.28 28.10
C THR A 171 -32.78 -12.68 27.17
N ALA A 172 -33.13 -11.56 26.52
CA ALA A 172 -32.18 -10.78 25.75
C ALA A 172 -30.98 -10.43 26.65
N PRO A 173 -29.73 -10.65 26.20
CA PRO A 173 -28.56 -10.31 26.99
C PRO A 173 -28.54 -8.80 27.29
N PRO A 174 -28.01 -8.37 28.45
CA PRO A 174 -27.96 -6.96 28.82
C PRO A 174 -27.32 -6.09 27.72
N PRO A 175 -27.75 -4.83 27.53
CA PRO A 175 -27.27 -3.96 26.45
C PRO A 175 -25.75 -3.82 26.44
N ILE A 176 -25.14 -3.76 27.63
CA ILE A 176 -23.68 -3.76 27.80
C ILE A 176 -23.09 -5.08 27.29
N SER A 177 -23.55 -6.24 27.78
CA SER A 177 -23.08 -7.55 27.32
C SER A 177 -23.19 -7.73 25.80
N MET A 178 -24.23 -7.18 25.17
CA MET A 178 -24.41 -7.28 23.72
C MET A 178 -23.53 -6.28 22.95
N GLN A 179 -23.31 -5.06 23.46
CA GLN A 179 -22.31 -4.13 22.93
C GLN A 179 -20.90 -4.76 22.98
N TRP A 180 -20.51 -5.32 24.12
CA TRP A 180 -19.26 -6.05 24.26
C TRP A 180 -19.19 -7.25 23.31
N SER A 181 -20.28 -8.01 23.14
CA SER A 181 -20.32 -9.11 22.17
C SER A 181 -20.23 -8.62 20.71
N ASN A 182 -20.72 -7.42 20.39
CA ASN A 182 -20.59 -6.82 19.06
C ASN A 182 -19.19 -6.29 18.82
N TYR A 183 -18.56 -5.66 19.82
CA TYR A 183 -17.14 -5.32 19.78
C TYR A 183 -16.30 -6.59 19.59
N ILE A 184 -16.51 -7.59 20.43
CA ILE A 184 -15.82 -8.89 20.37
C ILE A 184 -16.14 -9.60 19.04
N ARG A 185 -17.35 -9.54 18.50
CA ARG A 185 -17.73 -10.09 17.19
C ARG A 185 -17.20 -9.26 16.03
N SER A 186 -16.93 -7.96 16.18
CA SER A 186 -16.15 -7.19 15.20
C SER A 186 -14.66 -7.57 15.26
N PHE A 187 -14.16 -7.96 16.45
CA PHE A 187 -12.80 -8.47 16.62
C PHE A 187 -12.64 -9.95 16.19
N GLN A 188 -13.70 -10.76 16.29
CA GLN A 188 -13.72 -12.20 15.96
C GLN A 188 -14.32 -12.47 14.57
N GLY A 189 -15.20 -11.61 14.10
CA GLY A 189 -15.88 -11.64 12.81
C GLY A 189 -15.13 -10.73 11.85
N HIS A 190 -14.19 -11.35 11.14
CA HIS A 190 -13.37 -10.80 10.07
C HIS A 190 -14.20 -10.22 8.90
N GLU A 191 -14.95 -9.13 9.10
CA GLU A 191 -15.66 -8.41 8.03
C GLU A 191 -15.33 -6.91 8.08
N PRO A 192 -14.72 -6.32 7.02
CA PRO A 192 -14.13 -6.95 5.84
C PRO A 192 -12.66 -7.38 6.08
N GLU A 193 -12.39 -8.67 6.27
CA GLU A 193 -11.04 -9.23 6.46
C GLU A 193 -10.02 -8.73 5.43
N ALA A 194 -10.43 -8.75 4.16
CA ALA A 194 -9.56 -8.36 3.05
C ALA A 194 -9.07 -6.91 3.19
N LEU A 195 -9.91 -6.00 3.68
CA LEU A 195 -9.52 -4.60 3.87
C LEU A 195 -8.60 -4.45 5.09
N TRP A 196 -8.86 -5.18 6.16
CA TRP A 196 -7.95 -5.25 7.32
C TRP A 196 -6.58 -5.82 6.96
N ASN A 197 -6.55 -6.87 6.13
CA ASN A 197 -5.30 -7.45 5.63
C ASN A 197 -4.53 -6.44 4.78
N LEU A 198 -5.22 -5.65 3.95
CA LEU A 198 -4.59 -4.55 3.21
C LEU A 198 -4.03 -3.47 4.14
N LEU A 199 -4.76 -3.05 5.17
CA LEU A 199 -4.26 -2.09 6.17
C LEU A 199 -3.07 -2.64 6.96
N PHE A 200 -3.08 -3.93 7.29
CA PHE A 200 -1.94 -4.60 7.93
C PHE A 200 -0.70 -4.61 7.03
N ILE A 201 -0.88 -4.89 5.73
CA ILE A 201 0.18 -4.80 4.73
C ILE A 201 0.72 -3.37 4.66
N VAL A 202 -0.14 -2.35 4.58
CA VAL A 202 0.28 -0.93 4.59
C VAL A 202 1.08 -0.61 5.85
N ARG A 203 0.63 -1.07 7.03
CA ARG A 203 1.34 -0.87 8.30
C ARG A 203 2.73 -1.49 8.26
N HIS A 204 2.85 -2.72 7.79
CA HIS A 204 4.13 -3.39 7.66
C HIS A 204 5.04 -2.70 6.63
N MET A 205 4.51 -2.29 5.48
CA MET A 205 5.24 -1.54 4.46
C MET A 205 5.75 -0.20 4.99
N SER A 206 4.93 0.53 5.75
CA SER A 206 5.30 1.79 6.41
C SER A 206 6.39 1.56 7.46
N ALA A 207 6.30 0.48 8.26
CA ALA A 207 7.35 0.11 9.21
C ALA A 207 8.69 -0.23 8.53
N GLN A 208 8.65 -0.84 7.35
CA GLN A 208 9.82 -1.12 6.50
C GLN A 208 10.27 0.08 5.67
N ARG A 209 9.64 1.25 5.83
CA ARG A 209 9.93 2.50 5.11
C ARG A 209 9.75 2.41 3.59
N ASP A 210 8.82 1.59 3.12
CA ASP A 210 8.48 1.52 1.72
C ASP A 210 7.56 2.68 1.33
N LYS A 211 7.97 3.49 0.34
CA LYS A 211 7.16 4.58 -0.23
C LYS A 211 5.86 4.07 -0.88
N ASN A 212 5.83 2.81 -1.30
CA ASN A 212 4.62 2.17 -1.84
C ASN A 212 3.45 2.14 -0.85
N SER A 213 3.74 2.22 0.46
CA SER A 213 2.71 2.28 1.50
C SER A 213 1.80 3.51 1.37
N GLU A 214 2.35 4.66 0.97
CA GLU A 214 1.59 5.90 0.76
C GLU A 214 0.59 5.72 -0.39
N TYR A 215 1.04 5.19 -1.53
CA TYR A 215 0.18 5.01 -2.70
C TYR A 215 -0.93 3.99 -2.44
N LEU A 216 -0.62 2.87 -1.77
CA LEU A 216 -1.62 1.86 -1.43
C LEU A 216 -2.67 2.43 -0.46
N LEU A 217 -2.24 3.17 0.57
CA LEU A 217 -3.15 3.80 1.51
C LEU A 217 -3.99 4.89 0.84
N GLU A 218 -3.43 5.63 -0.11
CA GLU A 218 -4.15 6.62 -0.91
C GLU A 218 -5.30 5.98 -1.70
N TYR A 219 -5.06 4.84 -2.35
CA TYR A 219 -6.13 4.14 -3.07
C TYR A 219 -7.22 3.63 -2.13
N ILE A 220 -6.84 3.02 -1.00
CA ILE A 220 -7.81 2.55 0.00
C ILE A 220 -8.65 3.71 0.54
N THR A 221 -8.00 4.83 0.90
CA THR A 221 -8.65 6.01 1.46
C THR A 221 -9.63 6.61 0.47
N LYS A 222 -9.22 6.79 -0.80
CA LYS A 222 -10.10 7.31 -1.86
C LYS A 222 -11.33 6.44 -2.05
N GLU A 223 -11.16 5.13 -2.14
CA GLU A 223 -12.30 4.21 -2.33
C GLU A 223 -13.25 4.20 -1.13
N CYS A 224 -12.72 4.28 0.10
CA CYS A 224 -13.54 4.39 1.31
C CYS A 224 -14.33 5.71 1.34
N LEU A 225 -13.74 6.83 0.90
CA LEU A 225 -14.41 8.13 0.82
C LEU A 225 -15.42 8.24 -0.33
N LEU A 226 -15.28 7.43 -1.39
CA LEU A 226 -16.31 7.34 -2.44
C LEU A 226 -17.56 6.60 -1.95
N CYS A 227 -17.42 5.72 -0.96
CA CYS A 227 -18.56 5.02 -0.35
C CYS A 227 -19.27 5.95 0.66
N TYR A 228 -20.40 6.56 0.25
CA TYR A 228 -21.20 7.42 1.12
C TYR A 228 -21.57 6.75 2.45
N GLN A 229 -21.91 5.46 2.40
CA GLN A 229 -22.33 4.71 3.58
C GLN A 229 -21.21 4.57 4.62
N MET A 230 -19.96 4.41 4.17
CA MET A 230 -18.76 4.35 5.04
C MET A 230 -18.55 5.69 5.75
N MET A 231 -18.61 6.79 5.00
CA MET A 231 -18.48 8.14 5.57
C MET A 231 -19.61 8.44 6.57
N TYR A 232 -20.85 8.10 6.23
CA TYR A 232 -21.99 8.30 7.12
C TYR A 232 -21.84 7.52 8.43
N TYR A 233 -21.44 6.25 8.36
CA TYR A 233 -21.20 5.44 9.55
C TYR A 233 -20.06 5.95 10.42
N TRP A 234 -18.97 6.42 9.81
CA TRP A 234 -17.84 6.95 10.55
C TRP A 234 -18.20 8.19 11.38
N VAL A 235 -18.89 9.16 10.76
CA VAL A 235 -19.25 10.38 11.48
C VAL A 235 -20.33 10.13 12.53
N THR A 236 -21.30 9.28 12.22
CA THR A 236 -22.40 9.03 13.16
C THR A 236 -22.00 8.19 14.38
N SER A 237 -21.01 7.29 14.24
CA SER A 237 -20.48 6.51 15.37
C SER A 237 -19.73 7.38 16.37
N SER A 238 -18.98 8.37 15.87
CA SER A 238 -18.15 9.26 16.70
C SER A 238 -18.98 10.09 17.70
N SER A 239 -20.24 10.41 17.37
CA SER A 239 -21.12 11.15 18.28
C SER A 239 -22.07 10.26 19.08
N SER A 240 -22.21 8.97 18.73
CA SER A 240 -23.11 8.05 19.43
C SER A 240 -22.62 7.72 20.85
N PHE A 241 -21.31 7.85 21.10
CA PHE A 241 -20.73 7.70 22.44
C PHE A 241 -21.19 8.79 23.43
N GLN A 242 -21.60 9.96 22.92
CA GLN A 242 -22.07 11.09 23.75
C GLN A 242 -23.55 11.01 24.12
N VAL A 243 -24.34 10.16 23.47
CA VAL A 243 -25.79 10.07 23.70
C VAL A 243 -26.13 9.17 24.90
N CYS A 244 -25.22 8.27 25.29
CA CYS A 244 -25.46 7.35 26.41
C CYS A 244 -25.29 7.99 27.81
N THR A 245 -24.71 9.20 27.90
CA THR A 245 -24.43 9.82 29.21
C THR A 245 -25.52 10.74 29.74
N ASP A 246 -26.49 11.17 28.93
CA ASP A 246 -27.27 12.37 29.30
C ASP A 246 -28.79 12.25 29.45
N LYS A 247 -29.45 11.11 29.18
CA LYS A 247 -30.90 11.00 29.46
C LYS A 247 -31.31 9.61 29.95
N GLN A 248 -31.26 9.42 31.27
CA GLN A 248 -32.18 8.51 31.96
C GLN A 248 -33.61 9.00 31.70
N ASN A 249 -34.28 8.40 30.72
CA ASN A 249 -35.73 8.56 30.58
C ASN A 249 -36.39 7.20 30.79
N HIS A 250 -37.17 7.13 31.87
CA HIS A 250 -38.00 5.99 32.24
C HIS A 250 -39.11 5.78 31.19
N ASN A 251 -38.86 4.96 30.18
CA ASN A 251 -39.91 4.18 29.52
C ASN A 251 -39.29 3.00 28.76
N GLY A 252 -39.53 1.80 29.30
CA GLY A 252 -38.85 0.56 28.95
C GLY A 252 -39.28 -0.10 27.64
N ASN A 253 -39.26 0.61 26.51
CA ASN A 253 -39.54 -0.02 25.21
C ASN A 253 -38.71 0.49 24.01
N LEU A 254 -37.62 1.22 24.23
CA LEU A 254 -36.73 1.69 23.14
C LEU A 254 -35.47 0.82 22.93
N TYR A 255 -35.21 -0.15 23.81
CA TYR A 255 -33.97 -0.92 23.80
C TYR A 255 -34.01 -2.17 22.89
N GLY A 256 -35.18 -2.54 22.37
CA GLY A 256 -35.36 -3.71 21.51
C GLY A 256 -35.04 -3.49 20.02
N GLN A 257 -34.68 -2.27 19.60
CA GLN A 257 -34.56 -1.90 18.18
C GLN A 257 -33.17 -1.41 17.78
N LEU A 258 -32.18 -1.56 18.67
CA LEU A 258 -30.83 -0.96 18.56
C LEU A 258 -29.75 -1.89 17.99
N HIS A 259 -30.08 -3.11 17.60
CA HIS A 259 -29.07 -4.13 17.34
C HIS A 259 -29.36 -4.93 16.07
N SER A 260 -29.27 -4.23 14.93
CA SER A 260 -29.23 -4.83 13.59
C SER A 260 -27.78 -5.02 13.14
N LYS A 261 -27.50 -5.95 12.20
CA LYS A 261 -26.19 -6.02 11.49
C LYS A 261 -25.73 -4.64 10.98
N ARG A 262 -26.67 -3.71 10.76
CA ARG A 262 -26.41 -2.31 10.41
C ARG A 262 -25.61 -1.54 11.47
N ASP A 263 -25.82 -1.81 12.75
CA ASP A 263 -25.07 -1.18 13.85
C ASP A 263 -23.67 -1.80 14.00
N LEU A 264 -23.53 -3.10 13.74
CA LEU A 264 -22.21 -3.75 13.69
C LEU A 264 -21.36 -3.19 12.53
N ALA A 265 -21.95 -3.14 11.32
CA ALA A 265 -21.30 -2.53 10.16
C ALA A 265 -20.93 -1.07 10.43
N ARG A 266 -21.80 -0.31 11.12
CA ARG A 266 -21.54 1.08 11.51
C ARG A 266 -20.29 1.24 12.39
N HIS A 267 -20.17 0.48 13.48
CA HIS A 267 -19.02 0.55 14.38
C HIS A 267 -17.73 0.02 13.72
N SER A 268 -17.83 -1.11 13.00
CA SER A 268 -16.69 -1.68 12.27
C SER A 268 -16.18 -0.76 11.15
N SER A 269 -17.10 -0.09 10.41
CA SER A 269 -16.78 0.96 9.45
C SER A 269 -16.04 2.12 10.08
N ALA A 270 -16.54 2.63 11.22
CA ALA A 270 -15.91 3.74 11.92
C ALA A 270 -14.49 3.37 12.40
N HIS A 271 -14.33 2.19 13.00
CA HIS A 271 -13.03 1.68 13.43
C HIS A 271 -12.03 1.54 12.28
N LEU A 272 -12.49 1.04 11.12
CA LEU A 272 -11.64 0.93 9.94
C LEU A 272 -11.15 2.30 9.44
N MET A 273 -12.03 3.29 9.44
CA MET A 273 -11.67 4.67 9.06
C MET A 273 -10.72 5.30 10.09
N ASP A 274 -10.90 5.05 11.38
CA ASP A 274 -9.98 5.51 12.42
C ASP A 274 -8.58 4.90 12.27
N GLU A 275 -8.48 3.61 11.91
CA GLU A 275 -7.19 2.96 11.63
C GLU A 275 -6.53 3.52 10.36
N ILE A 276 -7.29 3.86 9.31
CA ILE A 276 -6.77 4.58 8.14
C ILE A 276 -6.16 5.93 8.57
N VAL A 277 -6.86 6.70 9.42
CA VAL A 277 -6.35 7.98 9.92
C VAL A 277 -5.07 7.80 10.75
N LYS A 278 -5.00 6.78 11.60
CA LYS A 278 -3.78 6.46 12.37
C LYS A 278 -2.61 6.07 11.47
N LEU A 279 -2.86 5.34 10.38
CA LEU A 279 -1.80 5.01 9.41
C LEU A 279 -1.29 6.26 8.69
N TRP A 280 -2.18 7.19 8.33
CA TRP A 280 -1.77 8.49 7.79
C TRP A 280 -0.98 9.32 8.81
N GLU A 281 -1.39 9.32 10.08
CA GLU A 281 -0.63 9.96 11.16
C GLU A 281 0.79 9.40 11.25
N LEU A 282 0.96 8.07 11.22
CA LEU A 282 2.28 7.42 11.24
C LEU A 282 3.13 7.76 10.01
N ILE A 283 2.54 7.83 8.82
CA ILE A 283 3.23 8.21 7.59
C ILE A 283 3.69 9.66 7.67
N VAL A 284 2.83 10.59 8.08
CA VAL A 284 3.14 12.02 8.18
C VAL A 284 4.17 12.29 9.29
N MET A 285 4.12 11.52 10.37
CA MET A 285 5.11 11.61 11.43
C MET A 285 6.46 11.02 11.02
N SER A 286 6.59 10.27 9.92
CA SER A 286 7.87 9.61 9.61
C SER A 286 9.03 10.62 9.46
N PRO A 287 10.16 10.44 10.17
CA PRO A 287 11.25 11.43 10.23
C PRO A 287 12.06 11.55 8.92
N HIS A 288 11.82 10.67 7.96
CA HIS A 288 12.55 10.60 6.68
C HIS A 288 11.79 11.27 5.52
N LEU A 289 10.61 11.83 5.79
CA LEU A 289 9.79 12.48 4.78
C LEU A 289 10.34 13.88 4.49
N SER A 290 10.51 14.24 3.21
CA SER A 290 10.92 15.59 2.86
C SER A 290 9.82 16.61 3.21
N ALA A 291 10.21 17.87 3.47
CA ALA A 291 9.25 18.92 3.81
C ALA A 291 8.19 19.13 2.70
N GLN A 292 8.58 18.93 1.43
CA GLN A 292 7.68 19.04 0.28
C GLN A 292 6.70 17.86 0.20
N GLU A 293 7.18 16.61 0.37
CA GLU A 293 6.32 15.43 0.43
C GLU A 293 5.32 15.55 1.61
N LYS A 294 5.79 16.01 2.77
CA LYS A 294 4.95 16.27 3.94
C LYS A 294 3.85 17.30 3.65
N ALA A 295 4.19 18.41 2.99
CA ALA A 295 3.21 19.41 2.59
C ALA A 295 2.16 18.85 1.61
N ASN A 296 2.58 18.02 0.66
CA ASN A 296 1.68 17.36 -0.28
C ASN A 296 0.68 16.43 0.43
N ILE A 297 1.14 15.62 1.38
CA ILE A 297 0.26 14.73 2.17
C ILE A 297 -0.69 15.56 3.03
N MET A 298 -0.21 16.63 3.66
CA MET A 298 -1.04 17.53 4.46
C MET A 298 -2.17 18.17 3.64
N LEU A 299 -1.89 18.56 2.39
CA LEU A 299 -2.90 19.07 1.47
C LEU A 299 -3.94 17.99 1.11
N LYS A 300 -3.50 16.76 0.81
CA LYS A 300 -4.41 15.62 0.54
C LYS A 300 -5.35 15.38 1.73
N LEU A 301 -4.81 15.34 2.95
CA LEU A 301 -5.59 15.18 4.18
C LEU A 301 -6.60 16.30 4.39
N GLN A 302 -6.25 17.54 4.02
CA GLN A 302 -7.18 18.67 4.07
C GLN A 302 -8.33 18.50 3.09
N THR A 303 -8.02 18.15 1.84
CA THR A 303 -9.05 17.89 0.81
C THR A 303 -10.00 16.78 1.25
N TRP A 304 -9.49 15.68 1.81
CA TRP A 304 -10.33 14.58 2.31
C TRP A 304 -11.18 14.99 3.52
N ASN A 305 -10.63 15.77 4.44
CA ASN A 305 -11.39 16.30 5.57
C ASN A 305 -12.55 17.20 5.10
N ASP A 306 -12.31 18.05 4.11
CA ASP A 306 -13.35 18.92 3.55
C ASP A 306 -14.38 18.12 2.75
N GLN A 307 -13.97 17.10 2.01
CA GLN A 307 -14.88 16.15 1.35
C GLN A 307 -15.84 15.47 2.34
N VAL A 308 -15.34 15.04 3.51
CA VAL A 308 -16.18 14.43 4.56
C VAL A 308 -17.17 15.44 5.15
N LYS A 309 -16.73 16.69 5.39
CA LYS A 309 -17.62 17.76 5.87
C LYS A 309 -18.71 18.12 4.86
N ASP A 310 -18.37 18.14 3.57
CA ASP A 310 -19.33 18.46 2.52
C ASP A 310 -20.32 17.31 2.29
N ALA A 311 -19.87 16.05 2.36
CA ALA A 311 -20.76 14.89 2.34
C ALA A 311 -21.73 14.91 3.54
N ALA A 312 -21.23 15.26 4.72
CA ALA A 312 -22.02 15.44 5.93
C ALA A 312 -23.09 16.54 5.81
N ARG A 313 -22.76 17.68 5.18
CA ARG A 313 -23.71 18.77 4.93
C ARG A 313 -24.81 18.36 3.94
N LYS A 314 -24.46 17.63 2.87
CA LYS A 314 -25.44 17.15 1.87
C LYS A 314 -26.42 16.13 2.43
N GLY A 315 -26.00 15.31 3.41
CA GLY A 315 -26.89 14.40 4.14
C GLY A 315 -27.97 15.08 5.00
N GLN A 316 -27.90 16.41 5.21
CA GLN A 316 -28.91 17.18 5.95
C GLN A 316 -30.18 17.49 5.14
N GLY A 317 -30.14 17.36 3.80
CA GLY A 317 -31.22 17.83 2.92
C GLY A 317 -32.41 16.88 2.73
N GLN A 318 -32.40 15.67 3.32
CA GLN A 318 -33.45 14.66 3.07
C GLN A 318 -34.33 14.32 4.28
N THR A 319 -34.06 14.87 5.47
CA THR A 319 -34.95 14.67 6.64
C THR A 319 -35.22 15.98 7.33
N ASN A 320 -36.44 16.50 7.17
CA ASN A 320 -36.98 17.61 7.96
C ASN A 320 -37.09 17.20 9.43
N SER A 321 -36.00 17.34 10.20
CA SER A 321 -36.01 17.66 11.63
C SER A 321 -34.60 17.61 12.25
N ASN A 322 -34.40 18.50 13.21
CA ASN A 322 -33.40 18.52 14.28
C ASN A 322 -32.04 19.19 14.02
N SER A 323 -31.85 20.29 14.75
CA SER A 323 -30.58 20.92 15.14
C SER A 323 -29.52 19.97 15.72
N PHE A 324 -29.90 18.72 16.01
CA PHE A 324 -29.04 17.66 16.54
C PHE A 324 -28.01 17.15 15.52
N ASN A 325 -28.38 17.05 14.24
CA ASN A 325 -27.44 16.66 13.18
C ASN A 325 -26.35 17.73 12.99
N VAL A 326 -26.67 19.01 13.14
CA VAL A 326 -25.72 20.12 12.90
C VAL A 326 -24.58 20.18 13.91
N LYS A 327 -24.82 19.76 15.17
CA LYS A 327 -23.79 19.75 16.23
C LYS A 327 -22.85 18.55 16.11
N MET A 328 -23.35 17.38 15.71
CA MET A 328 -22.56 16.15 15.50
C MET A 328 -21.38 16.34 14.53
N TYR A 329 -21.56 17.12 13.46
CA TYR A 329 -20.54 17.31 12.42
C TYR A 329 -19.50 18.40 12.74
N LYS A 330 -19.79 19.31 13.67
CA LYS A 330 -18.88 20.42 14.03
C LYS A 330 -17.69 19.95 14.86
N ASP A 331 -17.90 18.96 15.73
CA ASP A 331 -16.91 18.46 16.67
C ASP A 331 -16.15 17.22 16.14
N PHE A 332 -16.46 16.77 14.92
CA PHE A 332 -15.78 15.64 14.30
C PHE A 332 -14.32 15.99 13.97
N SER A 333 -13.40 15.28 14.60
CA SER A 333 -11.95 15.47 14.46
C SER A 333 -11.40 14.76 13.22
N GLY A 334 -11.90 13.57 12.86
CA GLY A 334 -11.59 12.87 11.61
C GLY A 334 -10.10 12.91 11.24
N PHE A 335 -9.80 13.32 10.01
CA PHE A 335 -8.42 13.51 9.51
C PHE A 335 -7.65 14.68 10.16
N LYS A 336 -8.30 15.57 10.94
CA LYS A 336 -7.59 16.68 11.63
C LYS A 336 -6.58 16.16 12.65
N THR A 337 -6.81 14.98 13.23
CA THR A 337 -5.85 14.34 14.15
C THR A 337 -4.52 14.07 13.46
N ALA A 338 -4.56 13.45 12.27
CA ALA A 338 -3.38 13.24 11.43
C ALA A 338 -2.73 14.56 10.97
N GLN A 339 -3.53 15.59 10.68
CA GLN A 339 -3.00 16.93 10.35
C GLN A 339 -2.25 17.56 11.53
N ILE A 340 -2.84 17.53 12.73
CA ILE A 340 -2.21 18.08 13.95
C ILE A 340 -0.91 17.32 14.25
N ALA A 341 -0.91 16.01 14.11
CA ALA A 341 0.31 15.21 14.26
C ALA A 341 1.40 15.63 13.25
N GLY A 342 1.03 15.96 12.01
CA GLY A 342 1.96 16.49 11.02
C GLY A 342 2.52 17.87 11.33
N THR A 343 1.79 18.72 12.06
CA THR A 343 2.32 20.02 12.49
C THR A 343 3.31 19.93 13.65
N LYS A 344 3.42 18.77 14.31
CA LYS A 344 4.40 18.56 15.38
C LYS A 344 5.76 18.23 14.77
N ASP A 345 6.75 19.05 15.08
CA ASP A 345 8.14 18.77 14.72
C ASP A 345 8.77 17.79 15.71
N TRP A 346 9.58 16.86 15.21
CA TRP A 346 10.35 15.93 16.03
C TRP A 346 11.23 16.65 17.06
N GLN A 347 11.63 17.91 16.80
CA GLN A 347 12.36 18.77 17.74
C GLN A 347 11.60 19.02 19.05
N GLN A 348 10.27 19.10 19.01
CA GLN A 348 9.43 19.23 20.21
C GLN A 348 9.35 17.91 21.02
N PHE A 349 9.63 16.76 20.40
CA PHE A 349 9.73 15.49 21.11
C PHE A 349 11.12 15.29 21.73
N TYR A 350 12.18 15.75 21.08
CA TYR A 350 13.55 15.70 21.64
C TYR A 350 13.68 16.53 22.92
N SER A 351 12.97 17.66 23.03
CA SER A 351 12.95 18.48 24.26
C SER A 351 12.22 17.80 25.43
N ILE A 352 11.23 16.94 25.16
CA ILE A 352 10.47 16.19 26.20
C ILE A 352 11.27 14.99 26.71
N ILE A 353 12.08 14.35 25.86
CA ILE A 353 12.89 13.16 26.23
C ILE A 353 14.15 13.54 27.03
N GLY A 354 14.39 14.84 27.29
CA GLY A 354 15.57 15.26 28.05
C GLY A 354 16.90 15.02 27.31
N LEU A 355 16.84 14.77 25.99
CA LEU A 355 18.02 14.83 25.12
C LEU A 355 18.25 16.28 24.71
N SER A 356 18.56 17.12 25.70
CA SER A 356 19.09 18.44 25.45
C SER A 356 20.41 18.30 24.67
N GLN A 357 20.40 18.72 23.40
CA GLN A 357 21.58 18.83 22.53
C GLN A 357 22.72 19.69 23.14
N GLU A 358 22.50 20.32 24.30
CA GLU A 358 23.50 21.10 25.03
C GLU A 358 24.73 20.29 25.48
N LYS A 359 24.62 18.97 25.69
CA LYS A 359 25.81 18.15 26.04
C LYS A 359 26.68 17.80 24.83
N VAL A 360 26.06 17.43 23.70
CA VAL A 360 26.82 17.02 22.51
C VAL A 360 27.53 18.22 21.85
N MET A 361 26.91 19.40 21.83
CA MET A 361 27.56 20.61 21.29
C MET A 361 28.69 21.13 22.18
N LYS A 362 28.59 21.05 23.52
CA LYS A 362 29.69 21.45 24.42
C LYS A 362 30.87 20.50 24.37
N ASP A 363 30.61 19.19 24.25
CA ASP A 363 31.68 18.20 24.13
C ASP A 363 32.43 18.32 22.79
N ASP A 364 31.73 18.60 21.68
CA ASP A 364 32.38 18.84 20.37
C ASP A 364 33.15 20.17 20.30
N ILE A 365 32.70 21.23 20.98
CA ILE A 365 33.42 22.50 21.08
C ILE A 365 34.66 22.34 21.97
N CYS A 366 34.54 21.67 23.12
CA CYS A 366 35.66 21.42 24.03
C CYS A 366 36.71 20.47 23.41
N ARG A 367 36.28 19.53 22.55
CA ARG A 367 37.18 18.64 21.82
C ARG A 367 37.95 19.37 20.72
N LYS A 368 37.29 20.28 19.99
CA LYS A 368 37.94 21.14 18.98
C LYS A 368 38.87 22.19 19.58
N GLU A 369 38.60 22.68 20.78
CA GLU A 369 39.52 23.57 21.51
C GLU A 369 40.77 22.83 22.00
N LYS A 370 40.62 21.60 22.51
CA LYS A 370 41.76 20.75 22.90
C LYS A 370 42.63 20.30 21.71
N GLU A 371 42.01 20.05 20.55
CA GLU A 371 42.76 19.73 19.32
C GLU A 371 43.58 20.93 18.83
N LYS A 372 43.04 22.17 18.92
CA LYS A 372 43.79 23.40 18.60
C LYS A 372 44.93 23.71 19.57
N GLU A 373 44.74 23.48 20.87
CA GLU A 373 45.80 23.68 21.87
C GLU A 373 46.95 22.67 21.69
N ASN A 374 46.65 21.41 21.34
CA ASN A 374 47.66 20.40 21.04
C ASN A 374 48.43 20.70 19.74
N GLU A 375 47.75 21.20 18.69
CA GLU A 375 48.43 21.62 17.46
C GLU A 375 49.37 22.82 17.68
N MET A 376 49.00 23.78 18.54
CA MET A 376 49.88 24.91 18.88
C MET A 376 51.12 24.51 19.71
N GLN A 377 51.04 23.46 20.54
CA GLN A 377 52.19 22.97 21.31
C GLN A 377 53.18 22.15 20.46
N THR A 378 52.73 21.52 19.37
CA THR A 378 53.61 20.76 18.46
C THR A 378 54.47 21.62 17.54
N TYR A 379 54.18 22.92 17.37
CA TYR A 379 54.97 23.85 16.56
C TYR A 379 55.87 24.79 17.38
N GLY A 380 55.94 24.58 18.70
CA GLY A 380 56.65 25.45 19.64
C GLY A 380 57.85 24.83 20.37
N ASN A 381 58.42 23.73 19.87
CA ASN A 381 59.68 23.15 20.36
C ASN A 381 60.63 22.80 19.22
#